data_AF-A0A377A556-F1
#
_entry.id   AF-A0A377A556-F1
#
_cell.length_a   1.000
_cell.length_b   1.000
_cell.length_c   1.000
_cell.angle_alpha   90.00
_cell.angle_beta   90.00
_cell.angle_gamma   90.00
#
_symmetry.space_group_name_H-M   'P 1'
#
loop_
_entity.id
_entity.type
_entity.pdbx_description
1 polymer ?
#
loop_
_entity_poly.entity_id
_entity_poly.type
_entity_poly.pdbx_seq_one_letter_code
_entity_poly.pdbx_strand_id
1 'polypeptide(L)'
;MTHSAPYLTHRVTGQRGRNGNKRFSVIRFTSRGREYEVDERLIKTLDRHRSQPDAHHIYLTDDTYFCATNVVQVNLIRQVQESRR
;
A
#
# COMPACT_ATOMS: atom_id res chain seq x y z
N MET A 1 26.32 27.18 -29.63
CA MET A 1 25.99 26.67 -28.29
C MET A 1 25.04 27.65 -27.62
N THR A 2 23.73 27.34 -27.59
CA THR A 2 22.80 27.84 -26.56
C THR A 2 21.65 26.84 -26.47
N HIS A 3 21.56 26.15 -25.33
CA HIS A 3 20.40 25.35 -24.96
C HIS A 3 19.31 26.29 -24.43
N SER A 4 18.13 26.28 -25.04
CA SER A 4 16.93 26.91 -24.49
C SER A 4 15.78 25.93 -24.58
N ALA A 5 15.17 25.67 -23.42
CA ALA A 5 14.26 24.58 -23.15
C ALA A 5 12.85 24.79 -23.73
N PRO A 6 12.14 23.73 -24.16
CA PRO A 6 10.78 23.82 -24.66
C PRO A 6 9.73 23.75 -23.53
N TYR A 7 9.95 24.45 -22.40
CA TYR A 7 8.93 24.63 -21.38
C TYR A 7 7.92 25.70 -21.82
N LEU A 8 7.13 25.44 -22.86
CA LEU A 8 5.78 25.98 -23.04
C LEU A 8 5.26 25.55 -24.41
N THR A 9 4.47 24.50 -24.44
CA THR A 9 3.40 24.39 -25.43
C THR A 9 2.21 23.80 -24.71
N HIS A 10 1.37 24.69 -24.19
CA HIS A 10 -0.01 24.34 -23.89
C HIS A 10 -0.69 23.97 -25.21
N ARG A 11 -0.84 22.67 -25.45
CA ARG A 11 -1.79 22.14 -26.43
C ARG A 11 -2.85 21.35 -25.69
N VAL A 12 -4.01 22.00 -25.56
CA VAL A 12 -5.28 21.40 -25.18
C VAL A 12 -5.63 20.34 -26.23
N THR A 13 -5.67 19.07 -25.83
CA THR A 13 -6.52 18.06 -26.48
C THR A 13 -7.06 17.15 -25.38
N GLY A 14 -8.38 17.16 -25.22
CA GLY A 14 -9.04 16.33 -24.22
C GLY A 14 -8.79 14.85 -24.46
N GLN A 15 -8.40 14.14 -23.42
CA GLN A 15 -8.77 12.75 -23.25
C GLN A 15 -9.26 12.59 -21.81
N ARG A 16 -10.58 12.41 -21.68
CA ARG A 16 -11.27 12.04 -20.46
C ARG A 16 -10.88 10.58 -20.13
N GLY A 17 -9.63 10.38 -19.74
CA GLY A 17 -9.17 9.13 -19.16
C GLY A 17 -9.92 8.94 -17.85
N ARG A 18 -10.67 7.84 -17.73
CA ARG A 18 -11.19 7.44 -16.41
C ARG A 18 -9.95 7.15 -15.56
N ASN A 19 -9.63 8.04 -14.62
CA ASN A 19 -8.69 7.72 -13.56
C ASN A 19 -9.37 6.62 -12.72
N GLY A 20 -8.98 5.38 -12.94
CA GLY A 20 -9.38 4.28 -12.08
C GLY A 20 -8.71 4.46 -10.72
N ASN A 21 -9.49 4.76 -9.70
CA ASN A 21 -9.01 4.69 -8.32
C ASN A 21 -8.99 3.22 -7.92
N LYS A 22 -7.80 2.62 -7.87
CA LYS A 22 -7.65 1.25 -7.37
C LYS A 22 -7.34 1.31 -5.88
N ARG A 23 -8.27 0.79 -5.08
CA ARG A 23 -8.16 0.73 -3.62
C ARG A 23 -7.44 -0.55 -3.23
N PHE A 24 -6.42 -0.41 -2.41
CA PHE A 24 -5.66 -1.51 -1.82
C PHE A 24 -5.74 -1.36 -0.30
N SER A 25 -5.86 -2.46 0.41
CA SER A 25 -5.85 -2.48 1.87
C SER A 25 -4.58 -3.18 2.32
N VAL A 26 -3.81 -2.53 3.17
CA VAL A 26 -2.58 -3.08 3.75
C VAL A 26 -2.68 -3.06 5.26
N ILE A 27 -2.01 -4.00 5.91
CA ILE A 27 -1.83 -4.03 7.36
C ILE A 27 -0.42 -3.54 7.65
N ARG A 28 -0.33 -2.46 8.42
CA ARG A 28 0.93 -1.96 8.97
C ARG A 28 1.07 -2.43 10.40
N PHE A 29 2.26 -2.87 10.78
CA PHE A 29 2.52 -3.32 12.14
C PHE A 29 4.00 -3.22 12.49
N THR A 30 4.32 -3.22 13.79
CA THR A 30 5.70 -3.25 14.29
C THR A 30 6.02 -4.66 14.79
N SER A 31 7.13 -5.25 14.34
CA SER A 31 7.64 -6.50 14.89
C SER A 31 9.14 -6.38 15.15
N ARG A 32 9.58 -6.77 16.36
CA ARG A 32 10.99 -6.70 16.79
C ARG A 32 11.66 -5.34 16.54
N GLY A 33 10.91 -4.25 16.75
CA GLY A 33 11.39 -2.87 16.57
C GLY A 33 11.46 -2.39 15.11
N ARG A 34 10.89 -3.14 14.16
CA ARG A 34 10.81 -2.76 12.74
C ARG A 34 9.36 -2.63 12.30
N GLU A 35 9.06 -1.62 11.51
CA GLU A 35 7.75 -1.47 10.87
C GLU A 35 7.69 -2.30 9.58
N TYR A 36 6.56 -2.95 9.37
CA TYR A 36 6.22 -3.71 8.18
C TYR A 36 4.90 -3.21 7.63
N GLU A 37 4.77 -3.26 6.30
CA GLU A 37 3.53 -3.03 5.58
C GLU A 37 3.29 -4.24 4.68
N VAL A 38 2.16 -4.93 4.89
CA VAL A 38 1.83 -6.17 4.17
C VAL A 38 0.43 -6.02 3.58
N ASP A 39 0.25 -6.43 2.31
CA ASP A 39 -1.07 -6.46 1.70
C ASP A 39 -2.01 -7.37 2.50
N GLU A 40 -3.22 -6.91 2.78
CA GLU A 40 -4.21 -7.65 3.58
C GLU A 40 -4.49 -9.03 2.99
N ARG A 41 -4.38 -9.20 1.67
CA ARG A 41 -4.59 -10.49 0.98
C ARG A 41 -3.52 -11.52 1.31
N LEU A 42 -2.36 -11.08 1.79
CA LEU A 42 -1.28 -11.96 2.23
C LEU A 42 -1.44 -12.37 3.69
N ILE A 43 -2.40 -11.80 4.43
CA ILE A 43 -2.68 -12.17 5.82
C ILE A 43 -3.56 -13.42 5.83
N LYS A 44 -3.02 -14.52 6.32
CA LYS A 44 -3.74 -15.78 6.55
C LYS A 44 -4.53 -15.71 7.86
N THR A 45 -3.95 -15.17 8.91
CA THR A 45 -4.57 -15.09 10.23
C THR A 45 -4.02 -13.90 11.02
N LEU A 46 -4.91 -13.22 11.76
CA LEU A 46 -4.58 -12.11 12.65
C LEU A 46 -5.33 -12.29 13.96
N ASP A 47 -4.60 -12.69 15.00
CA ASP A 47 -5.14 -13.00 16.32
C ASP A 47 -4.52 -12.11 17.38
N ARG A 48 -5.26 -11.81 18.45
CA ARG A 48 -4.70 -11.14 19.63
C ARG A 48 -3.85 -12.11 20.44
N HIS A 49 -2.71 -11.64 20.92
CA HIS A 49 -1.86 -12.42 21.79
C HIS A 49 -2.52 -12.55 23.18
N ARG A 50 -2.75 -13.78 23.66
CA ARG A 50 -3.51 -14.01 24.91
C ARG A 50 -2.83 -13.47 26.16
N SER A 51 -1.50 -13.50 26.19
CA SER A 51 -0.71 -13.06 27.35
C SER A 51 -0.15 -11.64 27.25
N GLN A 52 -0.22 -11.01 26.07
CA GLN A 52 0.33 -9.68 25.83
C GLN A 52 -0.75 -8.85 25.15
N PRO A 53 -1.45 -7.96 25.89
CA PRO A 53 -2.67 -7.32 25.40
C PRO A 53 -2.45 -6.45 24.16
N ASP A 54 -1.25 -5.89 24.00
CA ASP A 54 -0.89 -5.02 22.87
C ASP A 54 -0.26 -5.77 21.68
N ALA A 55 -0.04 -7.08 21.82
CA ALA A 55 0.57 -7.90 20.78
C ALA A 55 -0.46 -8.72 20.01
N HIS A 56 -0.13 -9.03 18.77
CA HIS A 56 -0.92 -9.81 17.83
C HIS A 56 -0.05 -10.88 17.17
N HIS A 57 -0.64 -12.04 16.93
CA HIS A 57 -0.09 -13.08 16.08
C HIS A 57 -0.56 -12.81 14.65
N ILE A 58 0.39 -12.59 13.75
CA ILE A 58 0.11 -12.42 12.31
C ILE A 58 0.76 -13.59 11.58
N TYR A 59 -0.07 -14.37 10.88
CA TYR A 59 0.39 -15.41 9.97
C TYR A 59 0.14 -14.96 8.54
N LEU A 60 1.15 -15.06 7.70
CA LEU A 60 1.05 -14.81 6.28
C LEU A 60 0.65 -16.09 5.52
N THR A 61 0.23 -15.93 4.27
CA THR A 61 -0.13 -17.06 3.40
C THR A 61 1.04 -17.94 3.02
N ASP A 62 2.27 -17.44 3.09
CA ASP A 62 3.52 -18.20 2.92
C ASP A 62 4.02 -18.87 4.22
N ASP A 63 3.16 -18.96 5.25
CA ASP A 63 3.47 -19.50 6.58
C ASP A 63 4.50 -18.69 7.39
N THR A 64 4.89 -17.50 6.93
CA THR A 64 5.65 -16.55 7.76
C THR A 64 4.82 -16.08 8.96
N TYR A 65 5.47 -16.04 10.13
CA TYR A 65 4.87 -15.62 11.39
C TYR A 65 5.51 -14.35 11.95
N PHE A 66 4.67 -13.43 12.44
CA PHE A 66 5.08 -12.26 13.20
C PHE A 66 4.35 -12.18 14.54
N CYS A 67 5.10 -11.88 15.59
CA CYS A 67 4.54 -11.27 16.79
C CYS A 67 4.63 -9.75 16.63
N ALA A 68 3.49 -9.08 16.60
CA ALA A 68 3.37 -7.71 16.13
C ALA A 68 2.61 -6.82 17.12
N THR A 69 3.01 -5.56 17.23
CA THR A 69 2.32 -4.50 17.97
C THR A 69 1.93 -3.37 17.02
N ASN A 70 1.14 -2.40 17.48
CA ASN A 70 0.72 -1.24 16.67
C ASN A 70 0.08 -1.64 15.33
N VAL A 71 -0.74 -2.69 15.34
CA VAL A 71 -1.34 -3.24 14.12
C VAL A 71 -2.47 -2.33 13.65
N VAL A 72 -2.35 -1.78 12.44
CA VAL A 72 -3.32 -0.84 11.85
C VAL A 72 -3.62 -1.22 10.40
N GLN A 73 -4.90 -1.18 10.02
CA GLN A 73 -5.33 -1.36 8.65
C GLN A 73 -5.35 -0.01 7.93
N VAL A 74 -4.64 0.09 6.81
CA VAL A 74 -4.53 1.29 6.00
C VAL A 74 -5.12 1.04 4.62
N ASN A 75 -6.02 1.94 4.20
CA ASN A 75 -6.61 1.90 2.86
C ASN A 75 -5.82 2.83 1.93
N LEU A 76 -4.99 2.27 1.05
CA LEU A 76 -4.30 3.02 0.01
C LEU A 76 -5.20 3.21 -1.21
N ILE A 77 -5.32 4.45 -1.67
CA ILE A 77 -5.92 4.78 -2.96
C ILE A 77 -4.76 5.06 -3.91
N ARG A 78 -4.50 4.13 -4.83
CA ARG A 78 -3.53 4.38 -5.91
C ARG A 78 -4.30 4.89 -7.13
N GLN A 79 -3.92 6.06 -7.62
CA GLN A 79 -4.36 6.53 -8.91
C GLN A 79 -3.62 5.72 -9.97
N VAL A 80 -4.34 4.89 -10.71
CA VAL A 80 -3.77 4.16 -11.85
C VAL A 80 -4.15 4.93 -13.10
N GLN A 81 -3.15 5.41 -13.84
CA GLN A 81 -3.36 5.93 -15.17
C GLN A 81 -3.61 4.72 -16.08
N GLU A 82 -4.86 4.43 -16.41
CA GLU A 82 -5.20 3.37 -17.36
C GLU A 82 -4.76 3.80 -18.76
N SER A 83 -3.62 3.28 -19.22
CA SER A 83 -3.27 3.31 -20.64
C SER A 83 -4.25 2.38 -21.38
N ARG A 84 -5.21 2.96 -22.10
CA ARG A 84 -6.01 2.21 -23.07
C ARG A 84 -5.07 1.66 -24.15
N ARG A 85 -4.99 0.33 -24.25
CA ARG A 85 -4.49 -0.35 -25.47
C ARG A 85 -5.50 -0.17 -26.60
#